data_AF-A0A4U0PWS8-F1
#
_entry.id   AF-A0A4U0PWS8-F1
#
_cell.length_a   1.000
_cell.length_b   1.000
_cell.length_c   1.000
_cell.angle_alpha   90.00
_cell.angle_beta   90.00
_cell.angle_gamma   90.00
#
_symmetry.space_group_name_H-M   'P 1'
#
loop_
_entity.id
_entity.type
_entity.pdbx_description
1 polymer ?
#
loop_
_entity_poly.entity_id
_entity_poly.type
_entity_poly.pdbx_seq_one_letter_code
_entity_poly.pdbx_strand_id
1 'polypeptide(L)'
;MTPLPFLCSWSGGKDSCHALHAALAAGHRPVALLNMLNETGERSRSHGLSPALLRAQADALGLPLLTGSATWQGYEAEFVARLIEARDGHGARAAVFGDIDLQAHRDWEEQVCARAGIEALLPLWQRPRRALVEEMITDGIRAVIVSCNAQLGPGFLGRAIDAATLDALEAAGVDACGENGEYHTAVLDAPTFARPLAVRQGEAQCHGGYWFLPLTL
;
A
#
# COMPACT_ATOMS: atom_id res chain seq x y z
N MET A 1 16.64 -2.75 -20.25
CA MET A 1 15.60 -1.70 -20.15
C MET A 1 16.23 -0.42 -19.64
N THR A 2 15.72 0.74 -20.06
CA THR A 2 16.12 2.03 -19.49
C THR A 2 15.43 2.21 -18.14
N PRO A 3 16.16 2.47 -17.04
CA PRO A 3 15.57 2.79 -15.74
C PRO A 3 14.55 3.93 -15.85
N LEU A 4 13.33 3.70 -15.36
CA LEU A 4 12.30 4.74 -15.28
C LEU A 4 12.24 5.31 -13.86
N PRO A 5 12.26 6.64 -13.68
CA PRO A 5 11.88 7.24 -12.41
C PRO A 5 10.37 7.03 -12.18
N PHE A 6 9.98 6.54 -11.01
CA PHE A 6 8.57 6.23 -10.72
C PHE A 6 8.08 6.80 -9.40
N LEU A 7 6.80 7.16 -9.37
CA LEU A 7 6.03 7.36 -8.15
C LEU A 7 5.46 6.00 -7.73
N CYS A 8 5.49 5.65 -6.45
CA CYS A 8 4.76 4.47 -5.96
C CYS A 8 3.40 4.88 -5.38
N SER A 9 2.32 4.25 -5.84
CA SER A 9 1.01 4.31 -5.19
C SER A 9 1.10 3.56 -3.85
N TRP A 10 1.22 4.31 -2.77
CA TRP A 10 1.66 3.82 -1.46
C TRP A 10 0.51 3.81 -0.47
N SER A 11 -0.11 2.64 -0.25
CA SER A 11 -1.16 2.48 0.78
C SER A 11 -0.58 2.39 2.20
N GLY A 12 0.72 2.08 2.30
CA GLY A 12 1.42 1.76 3.54
C GLY A 12 1.34 0.28 3.92
N GLY A 13 0.67 -0.55 3.13
CA GLY A 13 0.60 -2.00 3.33
C GLY A 13 1.53 -2.81 2.46
N LYS A 14 1.48 -4.13 2.68
CA LYS A 14 2.40 -5.13 2.11
C LYS A 14 2.46 -5.09 0.58
N ASP A 15 1.34 -4.96 -0.12
CA ASP A 15 1.30 -5.08 -1.59
C ASP A 15 1.94 -3.87 -2.27
N SER A 16 1.67 -2.65 -1.75
CA SER A 16 2.37 -1.44 -2.24
C SER A 16 3.88 -1.49 -1.99
N CYS A 17 4.32 -2.07 -0.87
CA CYS A 17 5.74 -2.27 -0.57
C CYS A 17 6.37 -3.32 -1.49
N HIS A 18 5.68 -4.42 -1.75
CA HIS A 18 6.16 -5.46 -2.66
C HIS A 18 6.25 -4.93 -4.10
N ALA A 19 5.26 -4.16 -4.55
CA ALA A 19 5.31 -3.53 -5.87
C ALA A 19 6.50 -2.57 -6.01
N LEU A 20 6.80 -1.79 -4.96
CA LEU A 20 8.01 -0.97 -4.92
C LEU A 20 9.29 -1.82 -5.04
N HIS A 21 9.38 -2.93 -4.31
CA HIS A 21 10.54 -3.85 -4.36
C HIS A 21 10.69 -4.50 -5.74
N ALA A 22 9.59 -4.96 -6.34
CA ALA A 22 9.60 -5.55 -7.66
C ALA A 22 10.02 -4.53 -8.74
N ALA A 23 9.57 -3.27 -8.64
CA ALA A 23 10.00 -2.21 -9.54
C ALA A 23 11.49 -1.87 -9.39
N LEU A 24 12.01 -1.86 -8.16
CA LEU A 24 13.45 -1.72 -7.89
C LEU A 24 14.25 -2.88 -8.50
N ALA A 25 13.80 -4.12 -8.33
CA ALA A 25 14.45 -5.31 -8.87
C ALA A 25 14.48 -5.31 -10.42
N ALA A 26 13.45 -4.73 -11.05
CA ALA A 26 13.41 -4.49 -12.50
C ALA A 26 14.33 -3.34 -12.97
N GLY A 27 15.03 -2.66 -12.05
CA GLY A 27 15.98 -1.59 -12.34
C GLY A 27 15.35 -0.20 -12.46
N HIS A 28 14.09 -0.02 -12.07
CA HIS A 28 13.47 1.30 -11.99
C HIS A 28 13.88 2.04 -10.71
N ARG A 29 13.64 3.36 -10.65
CA ARG A 29 14.08 4.20 -9.52
C ARG A 29 12.90 4.94 -8.90
N PRO A 30 12.58 4.75 -7.60
CA PRO A 30 11.53 5.52 -6.95
C PRO A 30 11.96 6.98 -6.80
N VAL A 31 11.03 7.91 -7.02
CA VAL A 31 11.25 9.35 -6.83
C VAL A 31 10.30 9.98 -5.82
N ALA A 32 9.17 9.33 -5.55
CA ALA A 32 8.18 9.76 -4.58
C ALA A 32 7.22 8.61 -4.22
N LEU A 33 6.46 8.80 -3.13
CA LEU A 33 5.30 8.00 -2.76
C LEU A 33 4.03 8.88 -2.88
N LEU A 34 2.89 8.27 -3.20
CA LEU A 34 1.58 8.92 -3.18
C LEU A 34 0.63 8.13 -2.30
N ASN A 35 0.01 8.78 -1.31
CA ASN A 35 -1.12 8.24 -0.58
C ASN A 35 -2.36 9.12 -0.73
N MET A 36 -3.52 8.50 -0.91
CA MET A 36 -4.81 9.17 -0.86
C MET A 36 -5.45 9.00 0.51
N LEU A 37 -5.63 10.13 1.19
CA LEU A 37 -6.31 10.20 2.47
C LEU A 37 -7.83 10.31 2.27
N ASN A 38 -8.57 10.08 3.34
CA ASN A 38 -9.98 10.41 3.41
C ASN A 38 -10.23 11.92 3.26
N GLU A 39 -11.49 12.31 3.21
CA GLU A 39 -11.91 13.70 2.99
C GLU A 39 -11.38 14.67 4.05
N THR A 40 -11.18 14.18 5.28
CA THR A 40 -10.66 14.99 6.40
C THR A 40 -9.14 15.08 6.40
N GLY A 41 -8.45 14.26 5.62
CA GLY A 41 -6.99 14.16 5.62
C GLY A 41 -6.42 13.47 6.86
N GLU A 42 -7.25 12.87 7.71
CA GLU A 42 -6.82 12.33 9.01
C GLU A 42 -6.39 10.87 8.94
N ARG A 43 -6.84 10.13 7.93
CA ARG A 43 -6.57 8.70 7.75
C ARG A 43 -6.43 8.33 6.28
N SER A 44 -5.57 7.35 5.96
CA SER A 44 -5.70 6.63 4.69
C SER A 44 -7.01 5.86 4.66
N ARG A 45 -7.51 5.58 3.45
CA ARG A 45 -8.83 4.95 3.25
C ARG A 45 -8.92 3.54 3.86
N SER A 46 -8.75 2.49 3.07
CA SER A 46 -9.03 1.12 3.54
C SER A 46 -8.10 0.63 4.65
N HIS A 47 -6.86 1.17 4.71
CA HIS A 47 -5.89 0.79 5.73
C HIS A 47 -6.06 1.55 7.05
N GLY A 48 -6.72 2.71 7.06
CA GLY A 48 -6.92 3.52 8.27
C GLY A 48 -5.63 4.02 8.93
N LEU A 49 -4.55 4.22 8.16
CA LEU A 49 -3.26 4.67 8.70
C LEU A 49 -3.25 6.16 8.95
N SER A 50 -2.53 6.62 9.97
CA SER A 50 -2.34 8.04 10.22
C SER A 50 -1.34 8.64 9.21
N PRO A 51 -1.48 9.94 8.85
CA PRO A 51 -0.48 10.66 8.08
C PRO A 51 0.92 10.61 8.70
N ALA A 52 1.02 10.58 10.03
CA ALA A 52 2.27 10.45 10.75
C ALA A 52 2.97 9.10 10.48
N LEU A 53 2.22 7.99 10.49
CA LEU A 53 2.77 6.68 10.18
C LEU A 53 3.21 6.58 8.71
N LEU A 54 2.39 7.07 7.78
CA LEU A 54 2.74 7.12 6.36
C LEU A 54 4.01 7.95 6.11
N ARG A 55 4.13 9.10 6.79
CA ARG A 55 5.33 9.95 6.74
C ARG A 55 6.54 9.19 7.28
N ALA A 56 6.41 8.48 8.40
CA ALA A 56 7.51 7.69 8.94
C ALA A 56 7.97 6.56 7.99
N GLN A 57 7.04 5.90 7.29
CA GLN A 57 7.39 4.94 6.23
C GLN A 57 8.17 5.61 5.09
N ALA A 58 7.70 6.77 4.64
CA ALA A 58 8.36 7.54 3.59
C ALA A 58 9.77 8.00 3.99
N ASP A 59 9.93 8.48 5.23
CA ASP A 59 11.21 8.88 5.80
C ASP A 59 12.16 7.69 5.94
N ALA A 60 11.65 6.51 6.33
CA ALA A 60 12.43 5.28 6.37
C ALA A 60 12.89 4.84 4.98
N LEU A 61 12.08 5.05 3.94
CA LEU A 61 12.46 4.82 2.55
C LEU A 61 13.38 5.91 1.97
N GLY A 62 13.53 7.05 2.65
CA GLY A 62 14.24 8.22 2.11
C GLY A 62 13.55 8.87 0.91
N LEU A 63 12.21 8.77 0.82
CA LEU A 63 11.41 9.26 -0.30
C LEU A 63 10.44 10.36 0.14
N PRO A 64 10.16 11.36 -0.71
CA PRO A 64 9.09 12.31 -0.44
C PRO A 64 7.73 11.62 -0.53
N LEU A 65 6.85 11.91 0.42
CA LEU A 65 5.44 11.51 0.39
C LEU A 65 4.56 12.67 -0.04
N LEU A 66 3.91 12.49 -1.19
CA LEU A 66 2.78 13.30 -1.65
C LEU A 66 1.48 12.73 -1.07
N THR A 67 0.58 13.61 -0.69
CA THR A 67 -0.74 13.22 -0.17
C THR A 67 -1.82 13.99 -0.90
N GLY A 68 -2.89 13.31 -1.29
CA GLY A 68 -4.14 13.92 -1.73
C GLY A 68 -5.25 13.67 -0.72
N SER A 69 -6.26 14.55 -0.70
CA SER A 69 -7.49 14.35 0.10
C SER A 69 -8.68 14.78 -0.73
N ALA A 70 -9.64 13.89 -0.89
CA ALA A 70 -10.80 14.12 -1.75
C ALA A 70 -11.97 13.27 -1.29
N THR A 71 -13.18 13.66 -1.67
CA THR A 71 -14.37 12.78 -1.66
C THR A 71 -14.24 11.71 -2.73
N TRP A 72 -15.08 10.67 -2.69
CA TRP A 72 -15.15 9.70 -3.79
C TRP A 72 -15.41 10.35 -5.16
N GLN A 73 -16.23 11.41 -5.21
CA GLN A 73 -16.49 12.15 -6.45
C GLN A 73 -15.26 12.94 -6.96
N GLY A 74 -14.43 13.44 -6.04
CA GLY A 74 -13.22 14.20 -6.37
C GLY A 74 -11.95 13.36 -6.52
N TYR A 75 -12.02 12.07 -6.15
CA TYR A 75 -10.85 11.21 -5.98
C TYR A 75 -9.97 11.14 -7.22
N GLU A 76 -10.57 10.90 -8.38
CA GLU A 76 -9.83 10.76 -9.63
C GLU A 76 -9.13 12.06 -10.06
N ALA A 77 -9.83 13.20 -9.97
CA ALA A 77 -9.27 14.49 -10.33
C ALA A 77 -8.08 14.86 -9.42
N GLU A 78 -8.23 14.61 -8.13
CA GLU A 78 -7.16 14.81 -7.15
C GLU A 78 -5.99 13.85 -7.41
N PHE A 79 -6.25 12.57 -7.67
CA PHE A 79 -5.21 11.58 -7.96
C PHE A 79 -4.39 12.00 -9.19
N VAL A 80 -5.05 12.36 -10.30
CA VAL A 80 -4.37 12.85 -11.51
C VAL A 80 -3.55 14.10 -11.23
N ALA A 81 -4.04 15.04 -10.39
CA ALA A 81 -3.28 16.22 -10.02
C ALA A 81 -1.99 15.87 -9.25
N ARG A 82 -2.03 14.88 -8.34
CA ARG A 82 -0.84 14.39 -7.62
C ARG A 82 0.13 13.64 -8.55
N LEU A 83 -0.36 12.91 -9.54
CA LEU A 83 0.49 12.28 -10.57
C LEU A 83 1.22 13.34 -11.42
N ILE A 84 0.53 14.40 -11.82
CA ILE A 84 1.11 15.54 -12.56
C ILE A 84 2.16 16.25 -11.70
N GLU A 85 1.88 16.48 -10.42
CA GLU A 85 2.84 17.04 -9.45
C GLU A 85 4.09 16.16 -9.32
N ALA A 86 3.95 14.84 -9.23
CA ALA A 86 5.08 13.91 -9.22
C ALA A 86 5.90 13.96 -10.52
N ARG A 87 5.23 14.07 -11.67
CA ARG A 87 5.88 14.17 -12.99
C ARG A 87 6.71 15.44 -13.12
N ASP A 88 6.13 16.57 -12.74
CA ASP A 88 6.72 17.90 -12.97
C ASP A 88 7.71 18.29 -11.85
N GLY A 89 7.42 17.94 -10.60
CA GLY A 89 8.23 18.28 -9.43
C GLY A 89 9.30 17.25 -9.07
N HIS A 90 9.05 15.96 -9.32
CA HIS A 90 9.96 14.87 -8.93
C HIS A 90 10.51 14.08 -10.13
N GLY A 91 10.09 14.42 -11.35
CA GLY A 91 10.56 13.77 -12.57
C GLY A 91 10.00 12.37 -12.79
N ALA A 92 8.87 12.01 -12.16
CA ALA A 92 8.23 10.72 -12.40
C ALA A 92 7.89 10.54 -13.88
N ARG A 93 8.11 9.33 -14.40
CA ARG A 93 7.74 8.87 -15.75
C ARG A 93 6.85 7.65 -15.73
N ALA A 94 6.74 7.01 -14.57
CA ALA A 94 5.79 5.95 -14.31
C ALA A 94 5.14 6.10 -12.93
N ALA A 95 4.01 5.44 -12.72
CA ALA A 95 3.43 5.14 -11.43
C ALA A 95 3.39 3.61 -11.23
N VAL A 96 3.80 3.14 -10.06
CA VAL A 96 3.81 1.72 -9.68
C VAL A 96 2.65 1.44 -8.74
N PHE A 97 1.87 0.40 -9.04
CA PHE A 97 0.68 -0.01 -8.29
C PHE A 97 0.82 -1.42 -7.71
N GLY A 98 0.13 -1.66 -6.59
CA GLY A 98 0.15 -2.92 -5.85
C GLY A 98 -0.90 -3.94 -6.31
N ASP A 99 -1.72 -3.59 -7.31
CA ASP A 99 -2.90 -4.33 -7.71
C ASP A 99 -2.54 -5.66 -8.41
N ILE A 100 -3.30 -6.71 -8.09
CA ILE A 100 -2.98 -8.09 -8.47
C ILE A 100 -3.85 -8.57 -9.64
N ASP A 101 -5.18 -8.54 -9.52
CA ASP A 101 -6.04 -9.17 -10.54
C ASP A 101 -7.42 -8.52 -10.78
N LEU A 102 -7.72 -7.39 -10.14
CA LEU A 102 -8.96 -6.65 -10.37
C LEU A 102 -8.87 -5.78 -11.62
N GLN A 103 -9.41 -6.26 -12.76
CA GLN A 103 -9.28 -5.58 -14.06
C GLN A 103 -9.79 -4.13 -14.03
N ALA A 104 -10.89 -3.86 -13.33
CA ALA A 104 -11.44 -2.51 -13.22
C ALA A 104 -10.46 -1.52 -12.53
N HIS A 105 -9.64 -1.98 -11.59
CA HIS A 105 -8.60 -1.15 -10.99
C HIS A 105 -7.50 -0.85 -12.00
N ARG A 106 -6.99 -1.88 -12.69
CA ARG A 106 -5.98 -1.70 -13.72
C ARG A 106 -6.41 -0.73 -14.82
N ASP A 107 -7.64 -0.88 -15.34
CA ASP A 107 -8.18 0.01 -16.37
C ASP A 107 -8.21 1.46 -15.88
N TRP A 108 -8.60 1.67 -14.62
CA TRP A 108 -8.63 2.99 -13.99
C TRP A 108 -7.22 3.56 -13.80
N GLU A 109 -6.26 2.75 -13.34
CA GLU A 109 -4.85 3.14 -13.14
C GLU A 109 -4.18 3.55 -14.45
N GLU A 110 -4.36 2.75 -15.50
CA GLU A 110 -3.88 3.06 -16.85
C GLU A 110 -4.50 4.37 -17.36
N GLN A 111 -5.80 4.59 -17.12
CA GLN A 111 -6.50 5.82 -17.49
C GLN A 111 -5.92 7.05 -16.78
N VAL A 112 -5.76 7.02 -15.45
CA VAL A 112 -5.24 8.18 -14.69
C VAL A 112 -3.78 8.47 -15.02
N CYS A 113 -2.97 7.43 -15.26
CA CYS A 113 -1.59 7.58 -15.70
C CYS A 113 -1.51 8.21 -17.10
N ALA A 114 -2.34 7.74 -18.05
CA ALA A 114 -2.41 8.32 -19.39
C ALA A 114 -2.80 9.81 -19.36
N ARG A 115 -3.76 10.20 -18.51
CA ARG A 115 -4.13 11.61 -18.30
C ARG A 115 -3.02 12.46 -17.70
N ALA A 116 -2.20 11.87 -16.83
CA ALA A 116 -1.03 12.51 -16.26
C ALA A 116 0.21 12.46 -17.20
N GLY A 117 0.15 11.72 -18.31
CA GLY A 117 1.25 11.57 -19.26
C GLY A 117 2.43 10.76 -18.69
N ILE A 118 2.15 9.73 -17.89
CA ILE A 118 3.14 8.79 -17.34
C ILE A 118 2.68 7.34 -17.58
N GLU A 119 3.59 6.38 -17.45
CA GLU A 119 3.29 4.95 -17.62
C GLU A 119 2.71 4.33 -16.34
N ALA A 120 1.76 3.39 -16.45
CA ALA A 120 1.33 2.56 -15.33
C ALA A 120 2.15 1.25 -15.30
N LEU A 121 2.70 0.91 -14.14
CA LEU A 121 3.47 -0.32 -13.91
C LEU A 121 2.79 -1.14 -12.81
N LEU A 122 2.34 -2.35 -13.16
CA LEU A 122 1.68 -3.29 -12.25
C LEU A 122 2.53 -4.56 -12.11
N PRO A 123 3.64 -4.53 -11.34
CA PRO A 123 4.58 -5.65 -11.28
C PRO A 123 4.01 -6.91 -10.62
N LEU A 124 2.90 -6.78 -9.88
CA LEU A 124 2.24 -7.91 -9.21
C LEU A 124 1.10 -8.53 -10.05
N TRP A 125 0.80 -7.94 -11.21
CA TRP A 125 -0.36 -8.28 -12.01
C TRP A 125 -0.40 -9.75 -12.43
N GLN A 126 -1.52 -10.43 -12.16
CA GLN A 126 -1.81 -11.83 -12.48
C GLN A 126 -0.80 -12.83 -11.87
N ARG A 127 -0.07 -12.42 -10.84
CA ARG A 127 0.79 -13.33 -10.08
C ARG A 127 -0.04 -14.06 -9.02
N PRO A 128 0.30 -15.32 -8.65
CA PRO A 128 -0.45 -16.06 -7.65
C PRO A 128 -0.40 -15.37 -6.28
N ARG A 129 -1.56 -15.00 -5.72
CA ARG A 129 -1.69 -14.25 -4.46
C ARG A 129 -0.89 -14.85 -3.31
N ARG A 130 -1.03 -16.15 -3.03
CA ARG A 130 -0.25 -16.82 -1.95
C ARG A 130 1.26 -16.71 -2.17
N ALA A 131 1.73 -16.95 -3.39
CA ALA A 131 3.15 -16.86 -3.72
C ALA A 131 3.68 -15.43 -3.51
N LEU A 132 2.89 -14.41 -3.82
CA LEU A 132 3.26 -13.02 -3.55
C LEU A 132 3.50 -12.76 -2.06
N VAL A 133 2.65 -13.29 -1.17
CA VAL A 133 2.83 -13.11 0.28
C VAL A 133 4.05 -13.88 0.79
N GLU A 134 4.28 -15.10 0.30
CA GLU A 134 5.46 -15.90 0.64
C GLU A 134 6.76 -15.22 0.20
N GLU A 135 6.77 -14.61 -0.98
CA GLU A 135 7.88 -13.79 -1.48
C GLU A 135 8.12 -12.58 -0.60
N MET A 136 7.07 -11.81 -0.24
CA MET A 136 7.21 -10.67 0.68
C MET A 136 7.87 -11.07 2.02
N ILE A 137 7.45 -12.20 2.58
CA ILE A 137 8.00 -12.72 3.85
C ILE A 137 9.49 -13.05 3.68
N THR A 138 9.83 -13.71 2.57
CA THR A 138 11.19 -14.11 2.20
C THR A 138 12.10 -12.91 1.95
N ASP A 139 11.59 -11.90 1.25
CA ASP A 139 12.26 -10.64 0.96
C ASP A 139 12.37 -9.74 2.20
N GLY A 140 11.87 -10.16 3.36
CA GLY A 140 12.07 -9.45 4.61
C GLY A 140 11.10 -8.27 4.81
N ILE A 141 10.03 -8.17 4.04
CA ILE A 141 8.95 -7.20 4.29
C ILE A 141 8.22 -7.64 5.56
N ARG A 142 8.20 -6.77 6.57
CA ARG A 142 7.54 -6.99 7.86
C ARG A 142 6.31 -6.10 7.94
N ALA A 143 5.15 -6.72 7.74
CA ALA A 143 3.85 -6.08 7.85
C ALA A 143 3.07 -6.66 9.03
N VAL A 144 2.18 -5.84 9.61
CA VAL A 144 1.21 -6.28 10.62
C VAL A 144 -0.22 -6.00 10.14
N ILE A 145 -1.16 -6.83 10.52
CA ILE A 145 -2.58 -6.63 10.21
C ILE A 145 -3.12 -5.48 11.07
N VAL A 146 -3.68 -4.45 10.43
CA VAL A 146 -4.18 -3.22 11.08
C VAL A 146 -5.65 -2.94 10.81
N SER A 147 -6.23 -3.62 9.84
CA SER A 147 -7.67 -3.58 9.58
C SER A 147 -8.14 -4.97 9.18
N CYS A 148 -9.36 -5.33 9.59
CA CYS A 148 -10.03 -6.52 9.11
C CYS A 148 -11.54 -6.33 9.14
N ASN A 149 -12.26 -7.00 8.24
CA ASN A 149 -13.72 -6.95 8.25
C ASN A 149 -14.30 -7.63 9.51
N ALA A 150 -15.58 -7.38 9.80
CA ALA A 150 -16.24 -7.93 10.98
C ALA A 150 -16.36 -9.47 10.98
N GLN A 151 -16.31 -10.11 9.80
CA GLN A 151 -16.40 -11.58 9.66
C GLN A 151 -15.10 -12.25 10.12
N LEU A 152 -13.95 -11.70 9.76
CA LEU A 152 -12.65 -12.16 10.23
C LEU A 152 -12.46 -11.83 11.73
N GLY A 153 -12.94 -10.66 12.14
CA GLY A 153 -12.94 -10.23 13.54
C GLY A 153 -11.55 -9.80 14.05
N PRO A 154 -11.49 -9.18 15.24
CA PRO A 154 -10.29 -8.46 15.69
C PRO A 154 -9.14 -9.37 16.13
N GLY A 155 -9.33 -10.70 16.19
CA GLY A 155 -8.32 -11.64 16.69
C GLY A 155 -7.05 -11.75 15.83
N PHE A 156 -7.09 -11.22 14.60
CA PHE A 156 -5.94 -11.12 13.70
C PHE A 156 -5.23 -9.77 13.77
N LEU A 157 -5.84 -8.74 14.34
CA LEU A 157 -5.21 -7.43 14.47
C LEU A 157 -3.90 -7.53 15.25
N GLY A 158 -2.86 -6.85 14.76
CA GLY A 158 -1.54 -6.79 15.37
C GLY A 158 -0.65 -8.00 15.09
N ARG A 159 -1.17 -9.07 14.47
CA ARG A 159 -0.35 -10.20 14.01
C ARG A 159 0.55 -9.77 12.86
N ALA A 160 1.78 -10.26 12.87
CA ALA A 160 2.68 -10.11 11.74
C ALA A 160 2.21 -10.99 10.58
N ILE A 161 2.45 -10.55 9.34
CA ILE A 161 2.32 -11.42 8.18
C ILE A 161 3.54 -12.34 8.14
N ASP A 162 3.31 -13.58 8.54
CA ASP A 162 4.26 -14.69 8.51
C ASP A 162 3.54 -15.97 8.03
N ALA A 163 4.29 -17.07 7.87
CA ALA A 163 3.73 -18.33 7.37
C ALA A 163 2.59 -18.85 8.27
N ALA A 164 2.73 -18.73 9.60
CA ALA A 164 1.71 -19.20 10.53
C ALA A 164 0.41 -18.38 10.45
N THR A 165 0.53 -17.06 10.30
CA THR A 165 -0.60 -16.17 10.12
C THR A 165 -1.28 -16.39 8.78
N LEU A 166 -0.51 -16.63 7.72
CA LEU A 166 -1.02 -16.94 6.39
C LEU A 166 -1.86 -18.23 6.40
N ASP A 167 -1.33 -19.31 6.97
CA ASP A 167 -2.06 -20.58 7.08
C ASP A 167 -3.33 -20.43 7.94
N ALA A 168 -3.28 -19.61 9.00
CA ALA A 168 -4.45 -19.32 9.83
C ALA A 168 -5.53 -18.51 9.11
N LEU A 169 -5.15 -17.57 8.23
CA LEU A 169 -6.09 -16.81 7.40
C LEU A 169 -6.78 -17.73 6.40
N GLU A 170 -6.03 -18.56 5.67
CA GLU A 170 -6.61 -19.49 4.70
C GLU A 170 -7.51 -20.56 5.36
N ALA A 171 -7.13 -21.05 6.54
CA ALA A 171 -7.99 -21.95 7.32
C ALA A 171 -9.32 -21.30 7.73
N ALA A 172 -9.36 -19.97 7.84
CA ALA A 172 -10.57 -19.20 8.07
C ALA A 172 -11.33 -18.83 6.78
N GLY A 173 -10.88 -19.31 5.61
CA GLY A 173 -11.45 -19.01 4.31
C GLY A 173 -11.14 -17.61 3.79
N VAL A 174 -10.10 -16.95 4.33
CA VAL A 174 -9.66 -15.62 3.91
C VAL A 174 -8.65 -15.73 2.78
N ASP A 175 -8.74 -14.84 1.80
CA ASP A 175 -7.73 -14.72 0.76
C ASP A 175 -6.35 -14.38 1.35
N ALA A 176 -5.31 -15.07 0.87
CA ALA A 176 -3.94 -14.89 1.31
C ALA A 176 -3.48 -13.41 1.26
N CYS A 177 -3.88 -12.66 0.24
CA CYS A 177 -3.55 -11.24 0.09
C CYS A 177 -4.59 -10.30 0.71
N GLY A 178 -5.77 -10.78 1.10
CA GLY A 178 -6.86 -9.92 1.58
C GLY A 178 -7.49 -9.07 0.47
N GLU A 179 -7.37 -9.50 -0.80
CA GLU A 179 -7.82 -8.74 -1.98
C GLU A 179 -9.34 -8.52 -2.02
N ASN A 180 -10.13 -9.31 -1.30
CA ASN A 180 -11.58 -9.13 -1.23
C ASN A 180 -12.00 -8.20 -0.06
N GLY A 181 -11.05 -7.44 0.49
CA GLY A 181 -11.27 -6.51 1.60
C GLY A 181 -11.35 -7.20 2.96
N GLU A 182 -10.82 -8.42 3.09
CA GLU A 182 -10.85 -9.15 4.36
C GLU A 182 -9.95 -8.51 5.41
N TYR A 183 -8.79 -8.01 5.00
CA TYR A 183 -7.84 -7.35 5.89
C TYR A 183 -6.89 -6.40 5.15
N HIS A 184 -6.32 -5.46 5.90
CA HIS A 184 -5.25 -4.58 5.43
C HIS A 184 -4.09 -4.55 6.42
N THR A 185 -2.92 -4.19 5.91
CA THR A 185 -1.68 -4.22 6.67
C THR A 185 -0.99 -2.87 6.74
N ALA A 186 -0.10 -2.73 7.72
CA ALA A 186 0.91 -1.67 7.77
C ALA A 186 2.31 -2.30 7.75
N VAL A 187 3.16 -1.85 6.83
CA VAL A 187 4.58 -2.22 6.79
C VAL A 187 5.33 -1.43 7.84
N LEU A 188 6.04 -2.15 8.72
CA LEU A 188 6.85 -1.58 9.80
C LEU A 188 8.34 -1.70 9.52
N ASP A 189 8.75 -2.65 8.68
CA ASP A 189 10.14 -2.81 8.27
C ASP A 189 10.22 -3.48 6.89
N ALA A 190 11.29 -3.20 6.16
CA ALA A 190 11.62 -3.83 4.89
C ALA A 190 13.11 -3.58 4.59
N PRO A 191 13.79 -4.39 3.75
CA PRO A 191 15.18 -4.14 3.36
C PRO A 191 15.47 -2.73 2.80
N THR A 192 14.47 -2.09 2.21
CA THR A 192 14.58 -0.72 1.67
C THR A 192 14.40 0.37 2.71
N PHE A 193 14.01 0.02 3.94
CA PHE A 193 13.91 0.98 5.04
C PHE A 193 15.29 1.18 5.67
N ALA A 194 15.67 2.43 5.91
CA ALA A 194 16.90 2.78 6.63
C ALA A 194 16.88 2.30 8.09
N ARG A 195 15.67 2.14 8.67
CA ARG A 195 15.44 1.55 9.99
C ARG A 195 13.99 1.07 10.13
N PRO A 196 13.74 0.05 10.95
CA PRO A 196 12.38 -0.34 11.33
C PRO A 196 11.63 0.79 12.04
N LEU A 197 10.31 0.82 11.88
CA LEU A 197 9.43 1.72 12.61
C LEU A 197 9.05 1.12 13.96
N ALA A 198 9.42 1.80 15.04
CA ALA A 198 8.93 1.49 16.37
C ALA A 198 7.51 2.04 16.52
N VAL A 199 6.53 1.16 16.75
CA VAL A 199 5.13 1.55 16.94
C VAL A 199 4.55 0.94 18.21
N ARG A 200 3.60 1.64 18.81
CA ARG A 200 2.72 1.13 19.87
C ARG A 200 1.35 0.83 19.28
N GLN A 201 0.85 -0.36 19.57
CA GLN A 201 -0.50 -0.78 19.23
C GLN A 201 -1.49 -0.18 20.22
N GLY A 202 -2.52 0.49 19.70
CA GLY A 202 -3.64 0.99 20.50
C GLY A 202 -4.69 -0.09 20.77
N GLU A 203 -5.86 0.34 21.22
CA GLU A 203 -7.02 -0.54 21.37
C GLU A 203 -7.73 -0.74 20.03
N ALA A 204 -8.22 -1.96 19.79
CA ALA A 204 -8.99 -2.26 18.59
C ALA A 204 -10.32 -1.48 18.58
N GLN A 205 -10.61 -0.84 17.46
CA GLN A 205 -11.80 0.00 17.28
C GLN A 205 -12.68 -0.57 16.18
N CYS A 206 -13.99 -0.65 16.41
CA CYS A 206 -14.96 -1.10 15.40
C CYS A 206 -15.66 0.11 14.78
N HIS A 207 -15.60 0.22 13.45
CA HIS A 207 -16.27 1.26 12.69
C HIS A 207 -16.71 0.74 11.32
N GLY A 208 -17.97 0.99 10.94
CA GLY A 208 -18.45 0.69 9.59
C GLY A 208 -18.38 -0.78 9.17
N GLY A 209 -18.44 -1.72 10.12
CA GLY A 209 -18.31 -3.15 9.83
C GLY A 209 -16.86 -3.65 9.71
N TYR A 210 -15.89 -2.83 10.12
CA TYR A 210 -14.47 -3.16 10.14
C TYR A 210 -13.88 -2.91 11.53
N TRP A 211 -12.86 -3.68 11.86
CA TRP A 211 -12.02 -3.49 13.03
C TRP A 211 -10.71 -2.86 12.59
N PHE A 212 -10.23 -1.88 13.35
CA PHE A 212 -8.97 -1.18 13.10
C PHE A 212 -8.10 -1.24 14.35
N LEU A 213 -6.79 -1.37 14.13
CA LEU A 213 -5.77 -1.27 15.15
C LEU A 213 -4.95 0.01 14.94
N PRO A 214 -5.19 1.06 15.73
CA PRO A 214 -4.40 2.27 15.67
C PRO A 214 -2.93 1.97 16.00
N LEU A 215 -2.02 2.48 15.16
CA LEU A 215 -0.58 2.45 15.42
C LEU A 215 -0.08 3.87 15.68
N THR A 216 0.75 4.02 16.70
CA THR A 216 1.36 5.31 17.10
C THR A 216 2.88 5.17 17.18
N LEU A 217 3.61 6.22 16.78
CA LEU A 217 5.08 6.29 16.81
C LEU A 217 5.59 6.74 18.18
#